data_AF-A0A1I9GDE5-F1
#
_entry.id   AF-A0A1I9GDE5-F1
#
_cell.length_a   1.000
_cell.length_b   1.000
_cell.length_c   1.000
_cell.angle_alpha   90.00
_cell.angle_beta   90.00
_cell.angle_gamma   90.00
#
_symmetry.space_group_name_H-M   'P 1'
#
loop_
_entity.id
_entity.type
_entity.pdbx_description
1 polymer ?
#
loop_
_entity_poly.entity_id
_entity_poly.type
_entity_poly.pdbx_seq_one_letter_code
_entity_poly.pdbx_strand_id
1 'polypeptide(L)' 'MRLYVERINELEKELDRLIDDWKDELDPRVPDKNAWIPEEEAEQFHKFMEQAKHERRERDALKRQKEIEDGMWDE' A
#
# COMPACT_ATOMS: atom_id res chain seq x y z
N MET A 1 20.50 -23.83 0.17
CA MET A 1 19.08 -24.20 -0.05
C MET A 1 18.16 -23.76 1.08
N ARG A 2 18.49 -24.01 2.37
CA ARG A 2 17.68 -23.51 3.52
C ARG A 2 17.47 -21.99 3.55
N LEU A 3 18.53 -21.21 3.29
CA LEU A 3 18.45 -19.74 3.22
C LEU A 3 17.45 -19.23 2.17
N TYR A 4 17.29 -19.93 1.05
CA TYR A 4 16.34 -19.53 0.01
C TYR A 4 14.90 -19.84 0.40
N VAL A 5 14.67 -20.95 1.11
CA VAL A 5 13.34 -21.32 1.62
C VAL A 5 12.88 -20.35 2.71
N GLU A 6 13.78 -20.00 3.64
CA GLU A 6 13.51 -18.99 4.67
C GLU A 6 13.16 -17.64 4.04
N ARG A 7 13.93 -17.21 3.03
CA ARG A 7 13.67 -15.96 2.32
C ARG A 7 12.35 -15.97 1.54
N ILE A 8 11.98 -17.07 0.91
CA ILE A 8 10.68 -17.20 0.22
C ILE A 8 9.54 -17.11 1.22
N ASN A 9 9.64 -17.81 2.36
CA ASN A 9 8.62 -17.76 3.40
C ASN A 9 8.47 -16.35 4.01
N GLU A 10 9.55 -15.59 4.11
CA GLU A 10 9.48 -14.17 4.50
C GLU A 10 8.74 -13.34 3.46
N LEU A 11 9.07 -13.50 2.17
CA LEU A 11 8.43 -12.77 1.09
C LEU A 11 6.94 -13.11 0.96
N GLU A 12 6.54 -14.37 1.16
CA GLU A 12 5.14 -14.77 1.16
C GLU A 12 4.37 -14.07 2.29
N LYS A 13 4.97 -13.90 3.47
CA LYS A 13 4.36 -13.18 4.59
C LYS A 13 4.28 -11.67 4.36
N GLU A 14 5.23 -11.11 3.62
CA GLU A 14 5.29 -9.68 3.30
C GLU A 14 4.54 -9.32 2.02
N LEU A 15 4.10 -10.31 1.24
CA LEU A 15 3.58 -10.10 -0.11
C LEU A 15 2.42 -9.11 -0.16
N ASP A 16 1.43 -9.26 0.72
CA ASP A 16 0.26 -8.37 0.75
C ASP A 16 0.68 -6.92 1.04
N ARG A 17 1.60 -6.72 1.98
CA ARG A 17 2.15 -5.41 2.31
C ARG A 17 2.92 -4.83 1.12
N LEU A 18 3.75 -5.63 0.45
CA LEU A 18 4.53 -5.20 -0.71
C LEU A 18 3.62 -4.81 -1.88
N ILE A 19 2.52 -5.53 -2.08
CA ILE A 19 1.50 -5.18 -3.08
C ILE A 19 0.85 -3.84 -2.72
N ASP A 20 0.51 -3.61 -1.45
CA ASP A 20 -0.04 -2.33 -1.03
C ASP A 20 0.97 -1.19 -1.21
N ASP A 21 2.20 -1.35 -0.77
CA ASP A 21 3.23 -0.31 -0.95
C ASP A 21 3.45 -0.01 -2.45
N TRP A 22 3.44 -1.03 -3.31
CA TRP A 22 3.51 -0.85 -4.76
C TRP A 22 2.30 -0.10 -5.34
N LYS A 23 1.08 -0.40 -4.89
CA LYS A 23 -0.13 0.32 -5.31
C LYS A 23 -0.14 1.76 -4.83
N ASP A 24 0.36 2.04 -3.63
CA ASP A 24 0.50 3.40 -3.12
C ASP A 24 1.43 4.24 -4.00
N GLU A 25 2.54 3.67 -4.45
CA GLU A 25 3.49 4.35 -5.34
C GLU A 25 2.92 4.65 -6.74
N LEU A 26 1.90 3.89 -7.18
CA LEU A 26 1.26 4.07 -8.47
C LEU A 26 -0.01 4.93 -8.42
N ASP A 27 -0.60 5.18 -7.25
CA ASP A 27 -1.81 6.00 -7.15
C ASP A 27 -1.44 7.49 -7.25
N PRO A 28 -1.91 8.23 -8.27
CA PRO A 28 -1.62 9.66 -8.44
C PRO A 28 -2.18 10.55 -7.32
N ARG A 29 -3.03 10.02 -6.44
CA ARG A 29 -3.55 10.71 -5.26
C ARG A 29 -2.60 10.60 -4.06
N VAL A 30 -1.66 9.68 -4.10
CA VAL A 30 -0.61 9.55 -3.09
C VAL A 30 0.59 10.41 -3.53
N PRO A 31 1.08 11.33 -2.68
CA PRO A 31 2.25 12.13 -3.00
C PRO A 31 3.49 11.28 -3.28
N ASP A 32 4.30 11.69 -4.27
CA ASP A 32 5.56 11.01 -4.56
C ASP A 32 6.51 11.09 -3.36
N LYS A 33 6.91 9.93 -2.85
CA LYS A 33 7.85 9.79 -1.72
C LYS A 33 9.23 10.38 -2.02
N ASN A 34 9.59 10.54 -3.30
CA ASN A 34 10.88 11.07 -3.73
C ASN A 34 10.82 12.57 -4.05
N ALA A 35 9.66 13.23 -3.87
CA ALA A 35 9.56 14.66 -4.05
C ALA A 35 10.49 15.38 -3.06
N TRP A 36 11.22 16.38 -3.54
CA TRP A 36 11.99 17.25 -2.65
C TRP A 36 11.04 18.14 -1.85
N ILE A 37 11.15 18.11 -0.52
CA ILE A 37 10.33 18.88 0.41
C ILE A 37 11.27 19.67 1.34
N PRO A 38 10.98 20.95 1.62
CA PRO A 38 11.68 21.70 2.65
C PRO A 38 11.64 21.00 4.01
N GLU A 39 12.72 21.11 4.79
CA GLU A 39 12.82 20.41 6.09
C GLU A 39 11.73 20.86 7.07
N GLU A 40 11.31 22.14 6.99
CA GLU A 40 10.23 22.70 7.79
C GLU A 40 8.86 22.06 7.50
N GLU A 41 8.68 21.55 6.28
CA GLU A 41 7.43 20.95 5.80
C GLU A 41 7.48 19.42 5.79
N ALA A 42 8.65 18.81 5.98
CA ALA A 42 8.86 17.37 5.87
C ALA A 42 7.92 16.56 6.78
N GLU A 43 7.75 16.98 8.05
CA GLU A 43 6.83 16.29 8.97
C GLU A 43 5.36 16.37 8.51
N GLN A 44 4.94 17.52 7.99
CA GLN A 44 3.58 17.71 7.51
C GLN A 44 3.34 16.91 6.24
N PHE A 45 4.32 16.91 5.34
CA PHE A 45 4.30 16.09 4.13
C PHE A 45 4.21 14.60 4.47
N HIS A 46 5.01 14.12 5.42
CA HIS A 46 4.94 12.72 5.86
C HIS A 46 3.55 12.36 6.40
N LYS A 47 2.94 13.22 7.22
CA LYS A 47 1.57 13.00 7.72
C LYS A 47 0.55 12.96 6.59
N PHE A 48 0.64 13.90 5.65
CA PHE A 48 -0.26 13.96 4.50
C PHE A 48 -0.12 12.75 3.59
N MET A 49 1.12 12.32 3.33
CA MET A 49 1.41 11.14 2.52
C MET A 49 0.87 9.86 3.16
N GLU A 50 1.08 9.66 4.48
CA GLU A 50 0.53 8.50 5.19
C GLU A 50 -1.00 8.51 5.21
N GLN A 51 -1.63 9.69 5.36
CA GLN A 51 -3.07 9.82 5.24
C GLN A 51 -3.57 9.45 3.83
N ALA A 52 -2.91 9.93 2.78
CA ALA A 52 -3.28 9.62 1.39
C ALA A 52 -3.19 8.11 1.09
N LYS A 53 -2.14 7.42 1.60
CA LYS A 53 -2.02 5.96 1.50
C LYS A 53 -3.16 5.25 2.23
N HIS A 54 -3.49 5.70 3.45
CA HIS A 54 -4.59 5.13 4.23
C HIS A 54 -5.92 5.23 3.48
N GLU A 55 -6.26 6.42 2.97
CA GLU A 55 -7.48 6.66 2.20
C GLU A 55 -7.53 5.81 0.92
N ARG A 56 -6.39 5.57 0.26
CA ARG A 56 -6.32 4.66 -0.89
C ARG A 56 -6.66 3.24 -0.48
N ARG A 57 -6.05 2.72 0.58
CA ARG A 57 -6.29 1.36 1.09
C ARG A 57 -7.73 1.16 1.55
N GLU A 58 -8.34 2.16 2.19
CA GLU A 58 -9.76 2.12 2.55
C GLU A 58 -10.66 2.03 1.30
N ARG A 59 -10.37 2.80 0.25
CA ARG A 59 -11.12 2.70 -1.01
C ARG A 59 -10.99 1.32 -1.66
N ASP A 60 -9.79 0.75 -1.65
CA ASP A 60 -9.55 -0.60 -2.18
C ASP A 60 -10.31 -1.66 -1.39
N ALA A 61 -10.31 -1.56 -0.05
CA ALA A 61 -11.05 -2.46 0.83
C ALA A 61 -12.57 -2.37 0.59
N LEU A 62 -13.11 -1.16 0.49
CA LEU A 62 -14.54 -0.93 0.18
C LEU A 62 -14.91 -1.48 -1.21
N LYS A 63 -14.04 -1.26 -2.21
CA LYS A 63 -14.23 -1.82 -3.55
C LYS A 63 -14.24 -3.33 -3.50
N ARG A 64 -13.31 -3.94 -2.77
CA ARG A 64 -13.22 -5.39 -2.62
C ARG A 64 -14.47 -5.97 -1.92
N GLN A 65 -14.93 -5.34 -0.85
CA GLN A 65 -16.17 -5.73 -0.17
C GLN A 65 -17.36 -5.69 -1.12
N LYS A 66 -17.51 -4.60 -1.88
CA LYS A 66 -18.57 -4.49 -2.87
C LYS A 66 -18.47 -5.55 -3.96
N GLU A 67 -17.27 -5.85 -4.46
CA GLU A 67 -17.09 -6.90 -5.46
C GLU A 67 -17.43 -8.30 -4.90
N ILE A 68 -17.19 -8.55 -3.60
CA ILE A 68 -17.63 -9.78 -2.93
C ILE A 68 -19.16 -9.82 -2.82
N GLU A 69 -19.79 -8.72 -2.41
CA GLU A 69 -21.27 -8.59 -2.35
C GLU A 69 -21.92 -8.80 -3.72
N ASP A 70 -21.29 -8.28 -4.79
CA ASP A 70 -21.73 -8.42 -6.17
C ASP A 70 -21.45 -9.84 -6.73
N GLY A 71 -20.87 -10.75 -5.93
CA GLY A 71 -20.57 -12.13 -6.32
C GLY A 71 -19.44 -12.26 -7.35
N MET A 72 -18.59 -11.24 -7.48
CA MET A 72 -17.46 -11.20 -8.42
C MET A 72 -16.24 -11.97 -7.90
N TRP A 73 -16.23 -12.30 -6.60
CA TRP A 73 -15.19 -13.07 -5.94
C TRP A 73 -15.79 -13.97 -4.87
N ASP A 74 -15.25 -15.18 -4.75
CA ASP A 74 -15.52 -16.05 -3.61
C ASP A 74 -14.85 -15.48 -2.34
N GLU A 75 -15.46 -15.73 -1.17
CA GLU A 75 -14.95 -15.34 0.16
C GLU A 75 -13.54 -15.86 0.46
#